data_AF-A0A0C1KVB5-F1
#
_entry.id   AF-A0A0C1KVB5-F1
#
_cell.length_a   1.000
_cell.length_b   1.000
_cell.length_c   1.000
_cell.angle_alpha   90.00
_cell.angle_beta   90.00
_cell.angle_gamma   90.00
#
_symmetry.space_group_name_H-M   'P 1'
#
loop_
_entity.id
_entity.type
_entity.pdbx_description
1 polymer ?
#
loop_
_entity_poly.entity_id
_entity_poly.type
_entity_poly.pdbx_seq_one_letter_code
_entity_poly.pdbx_strand_id
1 'polypeptide(L)'
;MKNATLAKNFEPNEKICFDKRFSIKGLSGARRVLGCFMVDTKRGITAAKPLQNEIIDNCSLDISRKKFLMILFGMKGNEYIYFNREEKMKQSDPSTLHHYVSTGNTHKDPLQSVIGEKMLYKKQQTCEFCNGKYKAFEYRSADMKDILYLYGKDYPGDVKAYSYLGAYGLGYLKTDKGNYFVMSFEHGNTQLQVSEVEDLENLMACFDPSVFQIYEETKVVEMLQETEDRTNELNQNLVRDEQKMLNTNFPCAAKKYALNVYKNESNEKQKELLEMQSNDKIAYSNKADVLKVASRYDPTASIKMDRLQTEYNLCILKSDVESGKWSKNPDNYSKAIAKINCWENKVNEYKKMEDDIKAIDVRYSNDKEKAVEEKMKYQVKNIGPKMGTLRCNL
;
A
#
# COMPACT_ATOMS: atom_id res chain seq x y z
N MET A 1 12.89 -12.53 27.43
CA MET A 1 12.64 -11.12 27.09
C MET A 1 12.79 -10.29 28.37
N LYS A 2 13.72 -9.33 28.43
CA LYS A 2 13.73 -8.34 29.53
C LYS A 2 12.49 -7.46 29.35
N ASN A 3 11.86 -7.09 30.47
CA ASN A 3 10.56 -6.45 30.57
C ASN A 3 10.23 -5.43 29.45
N ALA A 4 9.04 -5.52 28.83
CA ALA A 4 8.50 -4.53 27.87
C ALA A 4 8.50 -3.08 28.41
N THR A 5 8.57 -2.91 29.73
CA THR A 5 8.72 -1.60 30.38
C THR A 5 10.11 -0.97 30.18
N LEU A 6 11.14 -1.73 29.79
CA LEU A 6 12.49 -1.24 29.49
C LEU A 6 12.73 -0.94 28.00
N ALA A 7 11.78 -1.30 27.12
CA ALA A 7 11.89 -0.98 25.70
C ALA A 7 11.89 0.54 25.49
N LYS A 8 12.83 1.06 24.71
CA LYS A 8 12.90 2.48 24.31
C LYS A 8 12.38 2.63 22.89
N ASN A 9 11.86 3.83 22.58
CA ASN A 9 11.69 4.23 21.19
C ASN A 9 13.07 4.18 20.49
N PHE A 10 13.05 3.96 19.18
CA PHE A 10 14.21 4.11 18.33
C PHE A 10 13.90 5.15 17.26
N GLU A 11 14.93 5.85 16.81
CA GLU A 11 14.79 6.89 15.79
C GLU A 11 14.90 6.29 14.38
N PRO A 12 14.30 6.92 13.34
CA PRO A 12 14.37 6.42 11.96
C PRO A 12 15.79 6.24 11.42
N ASN A 13 16.74 7.04 11.92
CA ASN A 13 18.14 7.02 11.45
C ASN A 13 19.06 6.27 12.42
N GLU A 14 18.49 5.57 13.41
CA GLU A 14 19.26 4.85 14.40
C GLU A 14 19.73 3.49 13.87
N LYS A 15 21.02 3.19 14.03
CA LYS A 15 21.59 1.88 13.72
C LYS A 15 21.04 0.82 14.67
N ILE A 16 20.55 -0.29 14.12
CA ILE A 16 19.91 -1.38 14.87
C ILE A 16 20.59 -2.69 14.53
N CYS A 17 20.91 -3.50 15.54
CA CYS A 17 21.57 -4.80 15.36
C CYS A 17 20.68 -5.90 15.94
N PHE A 18 20.55 -7.00 15.22
CA PHE A 18 19.66 -8.10 15.57
C PHE A 18 20.45 -9.28 16.14
N ASP A 19 19.93 -9.92 17.18
CA ASP A 19 20.54 -11.11 17.80
C ASP A 19 19.88 -12.42 17.34
N LYS A 20 18.74 -12.36 16.65
CA LYS A 20 18.03 -13.52 16.09
C LYS A 20 17.55 -13.27 14.67
N ARG A 21 17.61 -14.30 13.84
CA ARG A 21 16.96 -14.36 12.51
C ARG A 21 16.03 -15.57 12.44
N PHE A 22 14.88 -15.36 11.80
CA PHE A 22 13.83 -16.35 11.64
C PHE A 22 13.48 -16.50 10.16
N SER A 23 13.50 -17.72 9.65
CA SER A 23 12.98 -18.06 8.32
C SER A 23 11.55 -18.59 8.47
N ILE A 24 10.66 -18.12 7.61
CA ILE A 24 9.22 -18.43 7.63
C ILE A 24 8.83 -19.12 6.33
N LYS A 25 7.93 -20.10 6.45
CA LYS A 25 7.20 -20.67 5.32
C LYS A 25 5.72 -20.85 5.67
N GLY A 26 4.86 -20.85 4.66
CA GLY A 26 3.46 -21.16 4.88
C GLY A 26 2.57 -20.84 3.68
N LEU A 27 1.30 -20.58 3.99
CA LEU A 27 0.23 -20.24 3.07
C LEU A 27 -0.41 -18.91 3.48
N SER A 28 -0.71 -18.08 2.49
CA SER A 28 -1.56 -16.89 2.61
C SER A 28 -2.65 -16.97 1.54
N GLY A 29 -3.84 -17.42 1.92
CA GLY A 29 -4.84 -17.88 0.95
C GLY A 29 -4.37 -19.16 0.26
N ALA A 30 -4.52 -19.22 -1.06
CA ALA A 30 -4.04 -20.35 -1.86
C ALA A 30 -2.54 -20.27 -2.22
N ARG A 31 -1.83 -19.21 -1.81
CA ARG A 31 -0.45 -18.94 -2.25
C ARG A 31 0.55 -19.41 -1.21
N ARG A 32 1.58 -20.12 -1.66
CA ARG A 32 2.76 -20.42 -0.85
C ARG A 32 3.59 -19.15 -0.68
N VAL A 33 3.91 -18.87 0.57
CA VAL A 33 4.69 -17.70 0.95
C VAL A 33 5.91 -18.11 1.75
N LEU A 34 7.00 -17.42 1.47
CA LEU A 34 8.27 -17.52 2.16
C LEU A 34 8.63 -16.12 2.65
N GLY A 35 9.36 -16.05 3.76
CA GLY A 35 9.78 -14.78 4.29
C GLY A 35 10.73 -14.96 5.44
N CYS A 36 11.05 -13.84 6.07
CA CYS A 36 11.97 -13.84 7.17
C CYS A 36 11.78 -12.57 8.01
N PHE A 37 12.21 -12.63 9.27
CA PHE A 37 12.31 -11.47 10.13
C PHE A 37 13.49 -11.63 11.08
N MET A 38 13.92 -10.51 11.66
CA MET A 38 15.00 -10.42 12.62
C MET A 38 14.53 -9.70 13.87
N VAL A 39 15.11 -10.06 15.02
CA VAL A 39 14.71 -9.51 16.31
C VAL A 39 15.95 -9.05 17.09
N ASP A 40 15.88 -7.83 17.61
CA ASP A 40 16.71 -7.34 18.70
C ASP A 40 15.92 -7.57 20.00
N THR A 41 16.25 -8.65 20.70
CA THR A 41 15.60 -9.08 21.93
C THR A 41 15.95 -8.20 23.13
N LYS A 42 17.03 -7.41 23.04
CA LYS A 42 17.45 -6.48 24.10
C LYS A 42 16.65 -5.20 24.05
N ARG A 43 16.46 -4.64 22.85
CA ARG A 43 15.71 -3.40 22.64
C ARG A 43 14.22 -3.62 22.40
N GLY A 44 13.82 -4.84 22.02
CA GLY A 44 12.45 -5.14 21.66
C GLY A 44 12.09 -4.55 20.30
N ILE A 45 12.94 -4.77 19.29
CA ILE A 45 12.74 -4.28 17.92
C ILE A 45 12.68 -5.48 16.98
N THR A 46 11.71 -5.48 16.07
CA THR A 46 11.62 -6.46 14.99
C THR A 46 11.85 -5.74 13.66
N ALA A 47 12.65 -6.36 12.79
CA ALA A 47 12.70 -6.02 11.38
C ALA A 47 12.10 -7.16 10.55
N ALA A 48 11.18 -6.85 9.66
CA ALA A 48 10.51 -7.82 8.82
C ALA A 48 10.54 -7.38 7.35
N LYS A 49 10.70 -8.35 6.46
CA LYS A 49 10.51 -8.13 5.02
C LYS A 49 9.19 -8.73 4.58
N PRO A 50 8.44 -8.07 3.69
CA PRO A 50 7.18 -8.59 3.18
C PRO A 50 7.31 -10.02 2.68
N LEU A 51 6.29 -10.83 2.95
CA LEU A 51 6.22 -12.20 2.47
C LEU A 51 6.26 -12.23 0.93
N GLN A 52 7.07 -13.12 0.37
CA GLN A 52 7.25 -13.29 -1.07
C GLN A 52 6.74 -14.66 -1.51
N ASN A 53 6.28 -14.75 -2.75
CA ASN A 53 5.87 -16.03 -3.33
C ASN A 53 7.12 -16.80 -3.76
N GLU A 54 7.31 -18.01 -3.23
CA GLU A 54 8.25 -19.04 -3.71
C GLU A 54 9.75 -18.67 -3.76
N ILE A 55 10.12 -17.45 -3.35
CA ILE A 55 11.52 -16.99 -3.26
C ILE A 55 11.89 -16.84 -1.79
N ILE A 56 12.93 -17.55 -1.36
CA ILE A 56 13.50 -17.39 -0.03
C ILE A 56 14.33 -16.10 -0.02
N ASP A 57 13.82 -15.04 0.60
CA ASP A 57 14.66 -13.88 0.97
C ASP A 57 15.46 -14.26 2.23
N ASN A 58 16.78 -14.09 2.17
CA ASN A 58 17.69 -14.39 3.27
C ASN A 58 17.71 -13.28 4.34
N CYS A 59 16.70 -12.42 4.37
CA CYS A 59 16.65 -11.22 5.22
C CYS A 59 17.84 -10.29 5.00
N SER A 60 18.36 -10.24 3.76
CA SER A 60 19.51 -9.40 3.45
C SER A 60 19.20 -7.93 3.75
N LEU A 61 20.07 -7.31 4.54
CA LEU A 61 20.07 -5.87 4.84
C LEU A 61 20.78 -5.04 3.75
N ASP A 62 20.95 -5.61 2.55
CA ASP A 62 21.58 -4.94 1.42
C ASP A 62 20.65 -3.87 0.84
N ILE A 63 20.91 -2.64 1.25
CA ILE A 63 20.17 -1.45 0.83
C ILE A 63 20.45 -1.06 -0.61
N SER A 64 21.38 -1.69 -1.34
CA SER A 64 21.62 -1.39 -2.77
C SER A 64 20.59 -2.06 -3.69
N ARG A 65 19.75 -2.97 -3.17
CA ARG A 65 18.73 -3.67 -3.95
C ARG A 65 17.62 -2.73 -4.40
N LYS A 66 17.31 -2.72 -5.70
CA LYS A 66 16.24 -1.87 -6.28
C LYS A 66 14.87 -2.01 -5.60
N LYS A 67 14.53 -3.21 -5.16
CA LYS A 67 13.26 -3.54 -4.48
C LYS A 67 13.45 -3.75 -2.97
N PHE A 68 14.41 -3.06 -2.36
CA PHE A 68 14.56 -3.09 -0.91
C PHE A 68 13.28 -2.56 -0.27
N LEU A 69 12.70 -3.34 0.63
CA LEU A 69 11.56 -2.99 1.46
C LEU A 69 11.70 -3.73 2.78
N MET A 70 11.71 -2.99 3.87
CA MET A 70 11.85 -3.52 5.21
C MET A 70 11.02 -2.69 6.19
N ILE A 71 10.30 -3.37 7.07
CA ILE A 71 9.45 -2.77 8.08
C ILE A 71 10.13 -3.00 9.42
N LEU A 72 10.39 -1.94 10.17
CA LEU A 72 10.90 -2.00 11.52
C LEU A 72 9.80 -1.56 12.46
N PHE A 73 9.60 -2.30 13.54
CA PHE A 73 8.65 -1.90 14.57
C PHE A 73 9.16 -2.32 15.95
N GLY A 74 8.99 -1.42 16.91
CA GLY A 74 9.42 -1.60 18.29
C GLY A 74 8.24 -2.01 19.17
N MET A 75 8.52 -2.57 20.35
CA MET A 75 7.48 -2.92 21.34
C MET A 75 6.73 -1.71 21.93
N LYS A 76 7.27 -0.49 21.76
CA LYS A 76 6.59 0.77 22.10
C LYS A 76 5.73 1.30 20.96
N GLY A 77 5.84 0.67 19.79
CA GLY A 77 4.96 0.81 18.63
C GLY A 77 5.33 1.86 17.62
N ASN A 78 6.48 2.51 17.77
CA ASN A 78 7.08 3.17 16.63
C ASN A 78 7.31 2.13 15.49
N GLU A 79 6.89 2.49 14.28
CA GLU A 79 6.96 1.68 13.07
C GLU A 79 7.58 2.54 11.96
N TYR A 80 8.56 2.01 11.24
CA TYR A 80 9.21 2.67 10.11
C TYR A 80 9.30 1.72 8.92
N ILE A 81 8.94 2.22 7.75
CA ILE A 81 9.00 1.46 6.50
C ILE A 81 10.13 2.02 5.65
N TYR A 82 11.21 1.25 5.54
CA TYR A 82 12.37 1.59 4.72
C TYR A 82 12.21 0.97 3.34
N PHE A 83 12.36 1.79 2.30
CA PHE A 83 12.22 1.33 0.93
C PHE A 83 13.12 2.08 -0.03
N ASN A 84 13.41 1.43 -1.15
CA ASN A 84 14.11 2.06 -2.24
C ASN A 84 13.14 2.43 -3.37
N ARG A 85 13.44 3.55 -4.02
CA ARG A 85 12.73 3.98 -5.23
C ARG A 85 13.73 4.37 -6.30
N GLU A 86 13.49 3.83 -7.49
CA GLU A 86 14.16 4.29 -8.71
C GLU A 86 13.45 5.55 -9.19
N GLU A 87 14.17 6.67 -9.22
CA GLU A 87 13.67 7.96 -9.69
C GLU A 87 14.47 8.45 -10.88
N LYS A 88 13.83 9.28 -11.70
CA LYS A 88 14.44 9.99 -12.82
C LYS A 88 14.07 11.45 -12.69
N MET A 89 15.06 12.33 -12.68
CA MET A 89 14.83 13.78 -12.65
C MET A 89 14.27 14.28 -13.99
N LYS A 90 14.71 13.69 -15.11
CA LYS A 90 14.17 13.93 -16.46
C LYS A 90 14.04 12.62 -17.22
N GLN A 91 13.19 12.57 -18.25
CA GLN A 91 12.99 11.36 -19.06
C GLN A 91 14.30 10.81 -19.66
N SER A 92 15.24 11.70 -19.98
CA SER A 92 16.57 11.40 -20.52
C SER A 92 17.56 10.86 -19.50
N ASP A 93 17.31 11.08 -18.21
CA ASP A 93 18.32 10.85 -17.19
C ASP A 93 18.39 9.38 -16.80
N PRO A 94 19.59 8.87 -16.46
CA PRO A 94 19.71 7.54 -15.86
C PRO A 94 18.93 7.52 -14.54
N SER A 95 18.31 6.38 -14.25
CA SER A 95 17.57 6.25 -13.00
C SER A 95 18.55 6.20 -11.82
N THR A 96 18.31 7.04 -10.82
CA THR A 96 19.03 7.03 -9.54
C THR A 96 18.22 6.25 -8.51
N LEU A 97 18.93 5.51 -7.65
CA LEU A 97 18.32 4.79 -6.54
C LEU A 97 18.28 5.71 -5.31
N HIS A 98 17.08 6.00 -4.82
CA HIS A 98 16.87 6.79 -3.61
C HIS A 98 16.42 5.89 -2.46
N HIS A 99 16.87 6.22 -1.26
CA HIS A 99 16.58 5.51 -0.01
C HIS A 99 15.64 6.35 0.84
N TYR A 100 14.45 5.83 1.10
CA TYR A 100 13.41 6.54 1.84
C TYR A 100 12.91 5.75 3.04
N VAL A 101 12.69 6.44 4.15
CA VAL A 101 11.98 5.91 5.31
C VAL A 101 10.64 6.63 5.42
N SER A 102 9.55 5.87 5.38
CA SER A 102 8.23 6.38 5.76
C SER A 102 8.04 6.15 7.25
N THR A 103 7.70 7.23 7.94
CA THR A 103 7.37 7.20 9.37
C THR A 103 5.88 7.07 9.61
N GLY A 104 5.07 7.30 8.57
CA GLY A 104 3.60 7.39 8.65
C GLY A 104 3.13 8.44 9.65
N ASN A 105 4.02 9.33 10.13
CA ASN A 105 3.82 10.20 11.29
C ASN A 105 3.36 9.44 12.55
N THR A 106 3.61 8.13 12.60
CA THR A 106 3.00 7.22 13.57
C THR A 106 4.00 6.69 14.58
N HIS A 107 3.99 7.27 15.77
CA HIS A 107 4.23 6.48 16.98
C HIS A 107 2.97 5.65 17.21
N LYS A 108 2.95 4.41 16.75
CA LYS A 108 1.88 3.46 17.05
C LYS A 108 2.11 2.87 18.45
N ASP A 109 1.12 2.10 18.89
CA ASP A 109 1.23 1.06 19.91
C ASP A 109 1.14 -0.27 19.11
N PRO A 110 2.18 -1.11 19.05
CA PRO A 110 2.30 -2.22 18.09
C PRO A 110 1.38 -3.39 18.48
N LEU A 111 0.77 -3.31 19.68
CA LEU A 111 0.03 -4.38 20.32
C LEU A 111 -1.26 -4.73 19.56
N GLN A 112 -1.84 -3.81 18.79
CA GLN A 112 -3.16 -4.05 18.20
C GLN A 112 -3.17 -5.00 16.99
N SER A 113 -2.06 -5.23 16.28
CA SER A 113 -2.18 -5.77 14.91
C SER A 113 -1.81 -7.23 14.67
N VAL A 114 -1.35 -8.01 15.65
CA VAL A 114 -0.94 -9.41 15.37
C VAL A 114 -1.41 -10.42 16.41
N ILE A 115 -1.11 -10.19 17.69
CA ILE A 115 -1.62 -11.02 18.80
C ILE A 115 -2.05 -10.04 19.89
N GLY A 116 -3.22 -9.41 19.68
CA GLY A 116 -3.83 -8.55 20.69
C GLY A 116 -4.05 -9.29 22.01
N GLU A 117 -4.32 -8.55 23.08
CA GLU A 117 -4.58 -9.13 24.40
C GLU A 117 -5.73 -10.15 24.32
N LYS A 118 -5.43 -11.43 24.52
CA LYS A 118 -6.39 -12.52 24.38
C LYS A 118 -6.05 -13.71 25.26
N MET A 119 -7.08 -14.45 25.67
CA MET A 119 -6.93 -15.75 26.33
C MET A 119 -6.67 -16.85 25.30
N LEU A 120 -5.72 -17.72 25.62
CA LEU A 120 -5.33 -18.87 24.81
C LEU A 120 -5.44 -20.15 25.65
N TYR A 121 -6.06 -21.18 25.10
CA TYR A 121 -6.30 -22.46 25.78
C TYR A 121 -5.51 -23.58 25.13
N LYS A 122 -4.72 -24.29 25.93
CA LYS A 122 -3.90 -25.42 25.50
C LYS A 122 -4.77 -26.56 24.98
N LYS A 123 -4.30 -27.21 23.92
CA LYS A 123 -4.83 -28.47 23.39
C LYS A 123 -3.78 -29.58 23.49
N GLN A 124 -4.18 -30.82 23.22
CA GLN A 124 -3.29 -31.98 23.34
C GLN A 124 -2.37 -32.15 22.12
N GLN A 125 -2.69 -31.48 21.02
CA GLN A 125 -1.91 -31.50 19.79
C GLN A 125 -0.51 -30.90 20.02
N THR A 126 0.50 -31.55 19.45
CA THR A 126 1.87 -31.07 19.41
C THR A 126 2.41 -31.11 18.00
N CYS A 127 3.37 -30.23 17.70
CA CYS A 127 4.06 -30.22 16.42
C CYS A 127 5.55 -29.95 16.65
N GLU A 128 6.39 -30.54 15.81
CA GLU A 128 7.84 -30.38 15.84
C GLU A 128 8.29 -29.45 14.71
N PHE A 129 9.23 -28.57 15.04
CA PHE A 129 9.70 -27.49 14.18
C PHE A 129 11.23 -27.49 14.11
N CYS A 130 11.76 -26.88 13.04
CA CYS A 130 13.21 -26.75 12.81
C CYS A 130 13.95 -28.09 12.95
N ASN A 131 13.50 -29.11 12.20
CA ASN A 131 14.06 -30.46 12.20
C ASN A 131 14.05 -31.12 13.59
N GLY A 132 12.95 -30.99 14.34
CA GLY A 132 12.78 -31.59 15.66
C GLY A 132 13.43 -30.81 16.81
N LYS A 133 14.13 -29.71 16.53
CA LYS A 133 14.79 -28.89 17.57
C LYS A 133 13.78 -28.29 18.57
N TYR A 134 12.58 -27.97 18.11
CA TYR A 134 11.54 -27.38 18.95
C TYR A 134 10.25 -28.19 18.87
N LYS A 135 9.74 -28.61 20.03
CA LYS A 135 8.42 -29.24 20.15
C LYS A 135 7.47 -28.27 20.82
N ALA A 136 6.42 -27.86 20.12
CA ALA A 136 5.45 -26.87 20.59
C ALA A 136 4.06 -27.50 20.78
N PHE A 137 3.29 -26.95 21.70
CA PHE A 137 1.90 -27.34 21.96
C PHE A 137 0.94 -26.36 21.30
N GLU A 138 -0.19 -26.88 20.82
CA GLU A 138 -1.25 -26.08 20.26
C GLU A 138 -2.02 -25.32 21.35
N TYR A 139 -2.29 -24.05 21.09
CA TYR A 139 -3.15 -23.17 21.87
C TYR A 139 -4.16 -22.49 20.94
N ARG A 140 -5.41 -22.35 21.39
CA ARG A 140 -6.46 -21.67 20.61
C ARG A 140 -7.05 -20.48 21.34
N SER A 141 -7.42 -19.44 20.59
CA SER A 141 -8.23 -18.34 21.13
C SER A 141 -9.63 -18.82 21.54
N ALA A 142 -10.29 -18.07 22.42
CA ALA A 142 -11.65 -18.37 22.87
C ALA A 142 -12.68 -18.44 21.73
N ASP A 143 -12.51 -17.60 20.70
CA ASP A 143 -13.35 -17.56 19.50
C ASP A 143 -12.95 -18.59 18.44
N MET A 144 -11.92 -19.40 18.72
CA MET A 144 -11.40 -20.45 17.84
C MET A 144 -10.88 -19.96 16.48
N LYS A 145 -10.67 -18.65 16.32
CA LYS A 145 -10.16 -18.06 15.07
C LYS A 145 -8.65 -18.12 14.95
N ASP A 146 -7.94 -18.15 16.08
CA ASP A 146 -6.49 -18.20 16.12
C ASP A 146 -6.01 -19.54 16.66
N ILE A 147 -5.10 -20.19 15.93
CA ILE A 147 -4.39 -21.38 16.36
C ILE A 147 -2.90 -21.06 16.41
N LEU A 148 -2.29 -21.23 17.59
CA LEU A 148 -0.88 -20.94 17.83
C LEU A 148 -0.18 -22.20 18.32
N TYR A 149 1.02 -22.48 17.82
CA TYR A 149 1.89 -23.50 18.40
C TYR A 149 2.96 -22.82 19.25
N LEU A 150 2.85 -22.95 20.57
CA LEU A 150 3.72 -22.29 21.55
C LEU A 150 4.81 -23.25 22.04
N TYR A 151 6.06 -22.82 21.94
CA TYR A 151 7.23 -23.44 22.57
C TYR A 151 7.62 -22.67 23.83
N GLY A 152 7.91 -23.37 24.92
CA GLY A 152 8.27 -22.75 26.20
C GLY A 152 8.82 -23.76 27.20
N LYS A 153 9.11 -23.29 28.43
CA LYS A 153 9.56 -24.17 29.51
C LYS A 153 8.42 -25.02 30.08
N ASP A 154 7.26 -24.41 30.28
CA ASP A 154 6.07 -25.02 30.88
C ASP A 154 4.84 -24.83 29.98
N TYR A 155 3.87 -25.75 30.06
CA TYR A 155 2.68 -25.75 29.20
C TYR A 155 1.38 -25.75 30.01
N PRO A 156 1.00 -24.61 30.62
CA PRO A 156 -0.22 -24.46 31.41
C PRO A 156 -1.49 -24.67 30.57
N GLY A 157 -2.62 -24.94 31.23
CA GLY A 157 -3.90 -25.18 30.55
C GLY A 157 -4.42 -23.96 29.79
N ASP A 158 -4.12 -22.77 30.29
CA ASP A 158 -4.49 -21.49 29.70
C ASP A 158 -3.42 -20.43 29.96
N VAL A 159 -3.33 -19.45 29.06
CA VAL A 159 -2.45 -18.27 29.19
C VAL A 159 -3.15 -17.03 28.67
N LYS A 160 -2.90 -15.89 29.33
CA LYS A 160 -3.31 -14.57 28.84
C LYS A 160 -2.15 -13.90 28.12
N ALA A 161 -2.27 -13.69 26.81
CA ALA A 161 -1.27 -12.98 26.02
C ALA A 161 -1.36 -11.47 26.24
N TYR A 162 -0.22 -10.80 26.43
CA TYR A 162 -0.17 -9.35 26.66
C TYR A 162 0.74 -8.58 25.70
N SER A 163 1.81 -9.21 25.23
CA SER A 163 2.81 -8.53 24.43
C SER A 163 3.49 -9.50 23.49
N TYR A 164 3.91 -9.00 22.35
CA TYR A 164 4.44 -9.77 21.25
C TYR A 164 5.64 -9.06 20.62
N LEU A 165 6.68 -9.82 20.30
CA LEU A 165 7.86 -9.37 19.59
C LEU A 165 8.17 -10.38 18.48
N GLY A 166 7.82 -10.02 17.26
CA GLY A 166 8.08 -10.82 16.07
C GLY A 166 7.28 -10.29 14.90
N ALA A 167 7.19 -11.04 13.81
CA ALA A 167 6.42 -10.65 12.63
C ALA A 167 5.46 -11.77 12.20
N TYR A 168 4.38 -11.39 11.53
CA TYR A 168 3.43 -12.32 10.89
C TYR A 168 2.79 -13.36 11.81
N GLY A 169 2.66 -13.05 13.11
CA GLY A 169 2.11 -13.97 14.12
C GLY A 169 3.14 -14.92 14.72
N LEU A 170 4.39 -14.85 14.28
CA LEU A 170 5.49 -15.71 14.73
C LEU A 170 6.51 -14.91 15.55
N GLY A 171 7.14 -15.52 16.55
CA GLY A 171 8.12 -14.84 17.41
C GLY A 171 7.85 -14.98 18.89
N TYR A 172 8.32 -14.04 19.70
CA TYR A 172 8.19 -14.11 21.16
C TYR A 172 6.84 -13.59 21.65
N LEU A 173 6.20 -14.34 22.53
CA LEU A 173 4.92 -14.01 23.16
C LEU A 173 5.11 -13.92 24.67
N LYS A 174 4.76 -12.79 25.27
CA LYS A 174 4.70 -12.60 26.72
C LYS A 174 3.29 -12.87 27.21
N THR A 175 3.17 -13.71 28.23
CA THR A 175 1.91 -14.06 28.88
C THR A 175 1.97 -13.85 30.39
N ASP A 176 0.86 -14.10 31.09
CA ASP A 176 0.81 -14.12 32.55
C ASP A 176 1.54 -15.32 33.17
N LYS A 177 1.74 -16.40 32.39
CA LYS A 177 2.44 -17.62 32.83
C LYS A 177 3.89 -17.72 32.37
N GLY A 178 4.39 -16.76 31.59
CA GLY A 178 5.79 -16.72 31.19
C GLY A 178 6.00 -16.16 29.79
N ASN A 179 7.16 -16.49 29.21
CA ASN A 179 7.49 -16.15 27.84
C ASN A 179 7.48 -17.41 26.99
N TYR A 180 6.80 -17.32 25.85
CA TYR A 180 6.63 -18.38 24.88
C TYR A 180 7.19 -17.92 23.54
N PHE A 181 7.46 -18.89 22.68
CA PHE A 181 7.81 -18.65 21.30
C PHE A 181 6.73 -19.25 20.40
N VAL A 182 6.11 -18.43 19.56
CA VAL A 182 5.09 -18.83 18.59
C VAL A 182 5.80 -19.40 17.36
N MET A 183 5.80 -20.74 17.26
CA MET A 183 6.44 -21.48 16.17
C MET A 183 5.55 -21.56 14.91
N SER A 184 4.22 -21.54 15.10
CA SER A 184 3.24 -21.53 14.01
C SER A 184 2.01 -20.72 14.41
N PHE A 185 1.38 -20.09 13.43
CA PHE A 185 0.20 -19.25 13.56
C PHE A 185 -0.77 -19.52 12.40
N GLU A 186 -2.03 -19.77 12.74
CA GLU A 186 -3.12 -19.95 11.79
C GLU A 186 -4.26 -18.99 12.12
N HIS A 187 -4.73 -18.27 11.10
CA HIS A 187 -5.90 -17.39 11.18
C HIS A 187 -6.60 -17.30 9.82
N GLY A 188 -7.86 -17.73 9.77
CA GLY A 188 -8.62 -17.77 8.51
C GLY A 188 -7.92 -18.63 7.46
N ASN A 189 -7.55 -18.01 6.33
CA ASN A 189 -6.84 -18.69 5.23
C ASN A 189 -5.31 -18.52 5.28
N THR A 190 -4.77 -18.00 6.38
CA THR A 190 -3.34 -17.81 6.58
C THR A 190 -2.81 -18.84 7.56
N GLN A 191 -1.74 -19.53 7.17
CA GLN A 191 -1.01 -20.48 8.00
C GLN A 191 0.47 -20.23 7.81
N LEU A 192 1.18 -19.81 8.85
CA LEU A 192 2.60 -19.49 8.80
C LEU A 192 3.34 -20.25 9.89
N GLN A 193 4.56 -20.71 9.59
CA GLN A 193 5.41 -21.39 10.56
C GLN A 193 6.88 -21.02 10.39
N VAL A 194 7.60 -21.07 11.51
CA VAL A 194 9.06 -20.93 11.54
C VAL A 194 9.69 -22.21 10.99
N SER A 195 10.51 -22.08 9.96
CA SER A 195 11.30 -23.18 9.40
C SER A 195 12.69 -23.24 10.00
N GLU A 196 13.27 -22.09 10.35
CA GLU A 196 14.64 -21.99 10.86
C GLU A 196 14.75 -20.83 11.86
N VAL A 197 15.60 -21.02 12.88
CA VAL A 197 15.98 -20.00 13.85
C VAL A 197 17.50 -19.97 13.94
N GLU A 198 18.08 -18.81 13.71
CA GLU A 198 19.52 -18.59 13.77
C GLU A 198 19.85 -17.56 14.84
N ASP A 199 20.86 -17.89 15.65
CA ASP A 199 21.42 -17.02 16.67
C ASP A 199 22.54 -16.17 16.05
N LEU A 200 22.35 -14.85 16.00
CA LEU A 200 23.27 -13.90 15.38
C LEU A 200 24.27 -13.27 16.37
N GLU A 201 24.35 -13.76 17.61
CA GLU A 201 25.14 -13.16 18.68
C GLU A 201 26.64 -12.99 18.31
N ASN A 202 27.17 -13.83 17.42
CA ASN A 202 28.56 -13.76 16.94
C ASN A 202 28.72 -13.09 15.56
N LEU A 203 27.63 -12.87 14.83
CA LEU A 203 27.58 -12.29 13.49
C LEU A 203 26.51 -11.18 13.52
N MET A 204 26.78 -10.08 14.24
CA MET A 204 25.79 -9.01 14.42
C MET A 204 25.36 -8.47 13.05
N ALA A 205 24.16 -8.86 12.62
CA ALA A 205 23.52 -8.28 11.44
C ALA A 205 22.99 -6.91 11.87
N CYS A 206 23.68 -5.85 11.47
CA CYS A 206 23.28 -4.48 11.76
C CYS A 206 22.70 -3.81 10.52
N PHE A 207 21.55 -3.17 10.70
CA PHE A 207 20.95 -2.28 9.74
C PHE A 207 21.35 -0.85 10.07
N ASP A 208 21.94 -0.17 9.09
CA ASP A 208 22.34 1.23 9.18
C ASP A 208 21.46 2.08 8.25
N PRO A 209 20.42 2.75 8.79
CA PRO A 209 19.51 3.55 8.00
C PRO A 209 20.00 4.98 7.73
N SER A 210 21.26 5.33 8.06
CA SER A 210 21.75 6.72 7.98
C SER A 210 21.62 7.38 6.60
N VAL A 211 21.57 6.60 5.51
CA VAL A 211 21.37 7.10 4.15
C VAL A 211 19.91 7.30 3.75
N PHE A 212 18.96 6.83 4.56
CA PHE A 212 17.54 6.95 4.28
C PHE A 212 17.04 8.34 4.65
N GLN A 213 16.32 8.96 3.72
CA GLN A 213 15.66 10.25 3.94
C GLN A 213 14.22 10.03 4.38
N ILE A 214 13.74 10.86 5.31
CA ILE A 214 12.34 10.80 5.75
C ILE A 214 11.47 11.23 4.57
N TYR A 215 10.66 10.32 4.05
CA TYR A 215 9.86 10.51 2.84
C TYR A 215 8.86 11.66 2.98
N GLU A 216 8.28 11.79 4.18
CA GLU A 216 7.33 12.84 4.51
C GLU A 216 7.98 14.24 4.57
N GLU A 217 9.27 14.33 4.89
CA GLU A 217 10.01 15.60 5.01
C GLU A 217 10.69 16.03 3.70
N THR A 218 10.90 15.09 2.77
CA THR A 218 11.53 15.38 1.47
C THR A 218 10.50 15.29 0.34
N LYS A 219 10.12 14.08 -0.03
CA LYS A 219 9.31 13.84 -1.24
C LYS A 219 7.90 14.40 -1.14
N VAL A 220 7.26 14.31 0.03
CA VAL A 220 5.91 14.88 0.20
C VAL A 220 5.93 16.40 0.06
N VAL A 221 6.96 17.07 0.59
CA VAL A 221 7.15 18.52 0.44
C VAL A 221 7.36 18.90 -1.03
N GLU A 222 8.23 18.17 -1.75
CA GLU A 222 8.42 18.37 -3.20
C GLU A 222 7.11 18.19 -3.97
N MET A 223 6.36 17.12 -3.70
CA MET A 223 5.09 16.85 -4.38
C MET A 223 4.01 17.89 -4.06
N LEU A 224 3.99 18.46 -2.85
CA LEU A 224 3.11 19.57 -2.50
C LEU A 224 3.44 20.82 -3.33
N GLN A 225 4.72 21.18 -3.42
CA GLN A 225 5.15 22.31 -4.24
C GLN A 225 4.81 22.10 -5.72
N GLU A 226 5.11 20.92 -6.29
CA GLU A 226 4.76 20.61 -7.68
C GLU A 226 3.25 20.68 -7.93
N THR A 227 2.44 20.24 -6.97
CA THR A 227 0.98 20.25 -7.09
C THR A 227 0.47 21.70 -7.07
N GLU A 228 1.02 22.54 -6.20
CA GLU A 228 0.70 23.98 -6.14
C GLU A 228 1.09 24.70 -7.42
N ASP A 229 2.29 24.46 -7.96
CA ASP A 229 2.74 25.04 -9.23
C ASP A 229 1.81 24.64 -10.39
N ARG A 230 1.41 23.36 -10.46
CA ARG A 230 0.44 22.87 -11.47
C ARG A 230 -0.94 23.47 -11.29
N THR A 231 -1.43 23.62 -10.07
CA THR A 231 -2.70 24.30 -9.78
C THR A 231 -2.66 25.74 -10.25
N ASN A 232 -1.56 26.46 -9.97
CA ASN A 232 -1.37 27.85 -10.41
C ASN A 232 -1.38 27.96 -11.95
N GLU A 233 -0.70 27.05 -12.65
CA GLU A 233 -0.73 27.00 -14.12
C GLU A 233 -2.14 26.68 -14.66
N LEU A 234 -2.84 25.72 -14.06
CA LEU A 234 -4.21 25.36 -14.44
C LEU A 234 -5.18 26.53 -14.23
N ASN A 235 -5.07 27.27 -13.13
CA ASN A 235 -5.89 28.45 -12.87
C ASN A 235 -5.68 29.53 -13.94
N GLN A 236 -4.44 29.77 -14.38
CA GLN A 236 -4.17 30.68 -15.51
C GLN A 236 -4.78 30.17 -16.81
N ASN A 237 -4.68 28.85 -17.07
CA ASN A 237 -5.27 28.23 -18.26
C ASN A 237 -6.80 28.28 -18.25
N LEU A 238 -7.43 28.15 -17.09
CA LEU A 238 -8.88 28.26 -16.93
C LEU A 238 -9.39 29.65 -17.30
N VAL A 239 -8.75 30.72 -16.83
CA VAL A 239 -9.10 32.10 -17.21
C VAL A 239 -8.98 32.31 -18.72
N ARG A 240 -7.91 31.79 -19.34
CA ARG A 240 -7.72 31.87 -20.81
C ARG A 240 -8.78 31.08 -21.56
N ASP A 241 -9.13 29.89 -21.10
CA ASP A 241 -10.10 29.03 -21.76
C ASP A 241 -11.53 29.56 -21.58
N GLU A 242 -11.86 30.18 -20.45
CA GLU A 242 -13.12 30.91 -20.22
C GLU A 242 -13.26 32.09 -21.20
N GLN A 243 -12.20 32.90 -21.36
CA GLN A 243 -12.19 33.98 -22.36
C GLN A 243 -12.36 33.45 -23.78
N LYS A 244 -11.78 32.29 -24.12
CA LYS A 244 -11.96 31.65 -25.43
C LYS A 244 -13.38 31.12 -25.63
N MET A 245 -14.00 30.57 -24.59
CA MET A 245 -15.41 30.16 -24.65
C MET A 245 -16.34 31.33 -24.93
N LEU A 246 -16.05 32.50 -24.37
CA LEU A 246 -16.88 33.70 -24.52
C LEU A 246 -16.62 34.46 -25.84
N ASN A 247 -15.37 34.47 -26.32
CA ASN A 247 -14.94 35.39 -27.39
C ASN A 247 -14.50 34.70 -28.69
N THR A 248 -14.52 33.37 -28.78
CA THR A 248 -14.10 32.66 -30.00
C THR A 248 -15.10 31.56 -30.37
N ASN A 249 -15.38 31.40 -31.67
CA ASN A 249 -16.14 30.27 -32.23
C ASN A 249 -15.31 28.97 -32.23
N PHE A 250 -14.42 28.76 -31.25
CA PHE A 250 -13.59 27.56 -31.18
C PHE A 250 -14.46 26.36 -30.77
N PRO A 251 -14.67 25.37 -31.64
CA PRO A 251 -15.74 24.36 -31.51
C PRO A 251 -15.58 23.44 -30.29
N CYS A 252 -14.39 23.37 -29.70
CA CYS A 252 -14.08 22.48 -28.59
C CYS A 252 -13.70 23.20 -27.28
N ALA A 253 -13.96 24.51 -27.20
CA ALA A 253 -13.58 25.33 -26.03
C ALA A 253 -14.24 24.83 -24.74
N ALA A 254 -15.53 24.51 -24.77
CA ALA A 254 -16.28 24.02 -23.61
C ALA A 254 -15.73 22.70 -23.04
N LYS A 255 -15.34 21.77 -23.92
CA LYS A 255 -14.75 20.49 -23.48
C LYS A 255 -13.36 20.66 -22.89
N LYS A 256 -12.57 21.59 -23.44
CA LYS A 256 -11.25 21.91 -22.90
C LYS A 256 -11.36 22.55 -21.50
N TYR A 257 -12.29 23.49 -21.35
CA TYR A 257 -12.58 24.12 -20.07
C TYR A 257 -13.01 23.08 -19.03
N ALA A 258 -13.99 22.23 -19.34
CA ALA A 258 -14.45 21.16 -18.44
C ALA A 258 -13.32 20.20 -18.02
N LEU A 259 -12.42 19.84 -18.94
CA LEU A 259 -11.23 19.05 -18.64
C LEU A 259 -10.30 19.77 -17.66
N ASN A 260 -10.02 21.05 -17.88
CA ASN A 260 -9.14 21.82 -17.01
C ASN A 260 -9.75 22.06 -15.63
N VAL A 261 -11.07 22.26 -15.53
CA VAL A 261 -11.78 22.35 -14.24
C VAL A 261 -11.59 21.06 -13.47
N TYR A 262 -11.79 19.91 -14.13
CA TYR A 262 -11.62 18.61 -13.49
C TYR A 262 -10.15 18.31 -13.10
N LYS A 263 -9.18 18.73 -13.92
CA LYS A 263 -7.75 18.66 -13.55
C LYS A 263 -7.45 19.46 -12.29
N ASN A 264 -8.04 20.65 -12.18
CA ASN A 264 -7.88 21.50 -11.00
C ASN A 264 -8.48 20.83 -9.75
N GLU A 265 -9.72 20.35 -9.83
CA GLU A 265 -10.36 19.60 -8.74
C GLU A 265 -9.55 18.36 -8.31
N SER A 266 -8.97 17.64 -9.28
CA SER A 266 -8.12 16.48 -9.01
C SER A 266 -6.81 16.88 -8.31
N ASN A 267 -6.20 17.99 -8.69
CA ASN A 267 -4.98 18.50 -8.04
C ASN A 267 -5.27 18.94 -6.61
N GLU A 268 -6.39 19.62 -6.36
CA GLU A 268 -6.78 20.01 -4.99
C GLU A 268 -6.98 18.78 -4.10
N LYS A 269 -7.67 17.74 -4.59
CA LYS A 269 -7.81 16.48 -3.86
C LYS A 269 -6.45 15.80 -3.62
N GLN A 270 -5.54 15.87 -4.58
CA GLN A 270 -4.19 15.33 -4.42
C GLN A 270 -3.40 16.12 -3.36
N LYS A 271 -3.50 17.45 -3.36
CA LYS A 271 -2.90 18.33 -2.35
C LYS A 271 -3.42 17.98 -0.95
N GLU A 272 -4.74 17.87 -0.78
CA GLU A 272 -5.33 17.46 0.49
C GLU A 272 -4.83 16.09 0.98
N LEU A 273 -4.63 15.13 0.08
CA LEU A 273 -4.08 13.81 0.42
C LEU A 273 -2.61 13.89 0.84
N LEU A 274 -1.80 14.71 0.16
CA LEU A 274 -0.40 14.94 0.49
C LEU A 274 -0.26 15.69 1.82
N GLU A 275 -1.10 16.69 2.07
CA GLU A 275 -1.15 17.41 3.35
C GLU A 275 -1.55 16.47 4.50
N MET A 276 -2.49 15.55 4.26
CA MET A 276 -2.83 14.51 5.22
C MET A 276 -1.64 13.58 5.48
N GLN A 277 -0.91 13.15 4.45
CA GLN A 277 0.29 12.34 4.62
C GLN A 277 1.40 13.08 5.38
N SER A 278 1.47 14.41 5.25
CA SER A 278 2.46 15.23 5.94
C SER A 278 2.08 15.53 7.39
N ASN A 279 0.80 15.78 7.68
CA ASN A 279 0.36 16.33 8.97
C ASN A 279 -0.42 15.34 9.85
N ASP A 280 -1.16 14.42 9.24
CA ASP A 280 -2.05 13.53 9.98
C ASP A 280 -1.35 12.22 10.34
N LYS A 281 -1.61 11.76 11.56
CA LYS A 281 -1.25 10.41 11.99
C LYS A 281 -2.31 9.45 11.45
N ILE A 282 -1.96 8.63 10.47
CA ILE A 282 -2.88 7.67 9.87
C ILE A 282 -2.53 6.27 10.37
N ALA A 283 -3.29 5.74 11.32
CA ALA A 283 -3.12 4.35 11.72
C ALA A 283 -3.87 3.44 10.73
N TYR A 284 -3.18 2.84 9.75
CA TYR A 284 -3.81 1.88 8.82
C TYR A 284 -4.36 0.61 9.49
N SER A 285 -4.06 0.37 10.76
CA SER A 285 -4.69 -0.66 11.60
C SER A 285 -6.03 -0.20 12.21
N ASN A 286 -6.27 1.11 12.30
CA ASN A 286 -7.53 1.69 12.73
C ASN A 286 -8.47 1.81 11.54
N LYS A 287 -9.61 1.13 11.63
CA LYS A 287 -10.64 1.14 10.62
C LYS A 287 -11.14 2.55 10.28
N ALA A 288 -11.23 3.45 11.27
CA ALA A 288 -11.67 4.82 11.05
C ALA A 288 -10.67 5.63 10.20
N ASP A 289 -9.37 5.45 10.43
CA ASP A 289 -8.32 6.13 9.65
C ASP A 289 -8.22 5.57 8.23
N VAL A 290 -8.36 4.24 8.08
CA VAL A 290 -8.46 3.61 6.75
C VAL A 290 -9.67 4.16 5.99
N LEU A 291 -10.83 4.28 6.64
CA LEU A 291 -12.02 4.87 6.03
C LEU A 291 -11.83 6.36 5.72
N LYS A 292 -11.14 7.12 6.57
CA LYS A 292 -10.79 8.53 6.33
C LYS A 292 -9.98 8.67 5.05
N VAL A 293 -8.94 7.86 4.86
CA VAL A 293 -8.14 7.85 3.63
C VAL A 293 -8.95 7.36 2.43
N ALA A 294 -9.66 6.24 2.59
CA ALA A 294 -10.44 5.64 1.50
C ALA A 294 -11.58 6.54 1.02
N SER A 295 -12.17 7.35 1.91
CA SER A 295 -13.23 8.31 1.55
C SER A 295 -12.75 9.44 0.66
N ARG A 296 -11.44 9.75 0.68
CA ARG A 296 -10.82 10.77 -0.18
C ARG A 296 -10.30 10.20 -1.49
N TYR A 297 -10.17 8.87 -1.57
CA TYR A 297 -9.86 8.19 -2.82
C TYR A 297 -11.11 8.13 -3.69
N ASP A 298 -11.06 8.79 -4.85
CA ASP A 298 -12.11 8.69 -5.86
C ASP A 298 -11.74 7.58 -6.87
N PRO A 299 -12.37 6.39 -6.79
CA PRO A 299 -12.05 5.27 -7.67
C PRO A 299 -12.42 5.55 -9.13
N THR A 300 -13.21 6.60 -9.41
CA THR A 300 -13.55 7.04 -10.76
C THR A 300 -12.57 8.04 -11.34
N ALA A 301 -11.64 8.59 -10.53
CA ALA A 301 -10.89 9.77 -10.92
C ALA A 301 -10.07 9.57 -12.20
N SER A 302 -9.40 8.42 -12.30
CA SER A 302 -8.59 8.06 -13.48
C SER A 302 -9.45 7.88 -14.74
N ILE A 303 -10.63 7.27 -14.62
CA ILE A 303 -11.57 7.08 -15.72
C ILE A 303 -12.15 8.42 -16.17
N LYS A 304 -12.62 9.23 -15.23
CA LYS A 304 -13.24 10.52 -15.53
C LYS A 304 -12.24 11.47 -16.19
N MET A 305 -10.98 11.47 -15.72
CA MET A 305 -9.89 12.22 -16.36
C MET A 305 -9.66 11.77 -17.81
N ASP A 306 -9.50 10.46 -18.04
CA ASP A 306 -9.24 9.92 -19.39
C ASP A 306 -10.45 10.10 -20.31
N ARG A 307 -11.69 10.01 -19.78
CA ARG A 307 -12.91 10.31 -20.52
C ARG A 307 -12.94 11.75 -20.98
N LEU A 308 -12.76 12.72 -20.09
CA LEU A 308 -12.78 14.15 -20.44
C LEU A 308 -11.68 14.50 -21.45
N GLN A 309 -10.49 13.93 -21.27
CA GLN A 309 -9.39 14.08 -22.23
C GLN A 309 -9.73 13.48 -23.60
N THR A 310 -10.33 12.28 -23.62
CA THR A 310 -10.78 11.60 -24.84
C THR A 310 -11.90 12.38 -25.53
N GLU A 311 -12.87 12.93 -24.79
CA GLU A 311 -13.94 13.75 -25.34
C GLU A 311 -13.43 15.04 -25.97
N TYR A 312 -12.46 15.71 -25.34
CA TYR A 312 -11.81 16.88 -25.93
C TYR A 312 -11.08 16.52 -27.22
N ASN A 313 -10.25 15.47 -27.21
CA ASN A 313 -9.51 15.02 -28.39
C ASN A 313 -10.46 14.57 -29.53
N LEU A 314 -11.55 13.89 -29.18
CA LEU A 314 -12.59 13.48 -30.11
C LEU A 314 -13.24 14.69 -30.78
N CYS A 315 -13.55 15.74 -30.03
CA CYS A 315 -14.10 16.97 -30.58
C CYS A 315 -13.15 17.62 -31.60
N ILE A 316 -11.86 17.73 -31.25
CA ILE A 316 -10.84 18.30 -32.15
C ILE A 316 -10.76 17.47 -33.43
N LEU A 317 -10.70 16.15 -33.31
CA LEU A 317 -10.58 15.26 -34.46
C LEU A 317 -11.81 15.31 -35.37
N LYS A 318 -13.02 15.37 -34.81
CA LYS A 318 -14.25 15.56 -35.59
C LYS A 318 -14.25 16.90 -36.32
N SER A 319 -13.89 17.98 -35.62
CA SER A 319 -13.80 19.32 -36.23
C SER A 319 -12.78 19.38 -37.37
N ASP A 320 -11.61 18.75 -37.20
CA ASP A 320 -10.59 18.64 -38.25
C ASP A 320 -11.08 17.84 -39.48
N VAL A 321 -11.88 16.79 -39.25
CA VAL A 321 -12.50 15.99 -40.32
C VAL A 321 -13.55 16.81 -41.06
N GLU A 322 -14.45 17.49 -40.34
CA GLU A 322 -15.50 18.36 -40.89
C GLU A 322 -14.93 19.55 -41.67
N SER A 323 -13.80 20.12 -41.20
CA SER A 323 -13.11 21.22 -41.90
C SER A 323 -12.32 20.75 -43.13
N GLY A 324 -12.36 19.46 -43.46
CA GLY A 324 -11.68 18.89 -44.62
C GLY A 324 -10.16 18.80 -44.49
N LYS A 325 -9.57 18.91 -43.29
CA LYS A 325 -8.12 18.87 -43.07
C LYS A 325 -7.48 17.58 -43.57
N TRP A 326 -8.21 16.47 -43.49
CA TRP A 326 -7.75 15.14 -43.88
C TRP A 326 -8.21 14.71 -45.28
N SER A 327 -9.00 15.55 -45.98
CA SER A 327 -9.61 15.22 -47.28
C SER A 327 -8.61 14.93 -48.40
N LYS A 328 -7.39 15.46 -48.29
CA LYS A 328 -6.33 15.31 -49.31
C LYS A 328 -5.61 13.95 -49.27
N ASN A 329 -5.76 13.17 -48.21
CA ASN A 329 -5.14 11.86 -48.07
C ASN A 329 -6.19 10.83 -47.56
N PRO A 330 -6.70 9.95 -48.45
CA PRO A 330 -7.72 8.95 -48.10
C PRO A 330 -7.33 8.03 -46.95
N ASP A 331 -6.05 7.66 -46.84
CA ASP A 331 -5.56 6.79 -45.76
C ASP A 331 -5.60 7.49 -44.41
N ASN A 332 -5.22 8.77 -44.36
CA ASN A 332 -5.29 9.57 -43.13
C ASN A 332 -6.73 9.84 -42.73
N TYR A 333 -7.62 10.08 -43.69
CA TYR A 333 -9.05 10.23 -43.43
C TYR A 333 -9.64 8.93 -42.84
N SER A 334 -9.36 7.78 -43.46
CA SER A 334 -9.83 6.47 -42.98
C SER A 334 -9.33 6.18 -41.55
N LYS A 335 -8.05 6.45 -41.26
CA LYS A 335 -7.48 6.35 -39.90
C LYS A 335 -8.17 7.29 -38.91
N ALA A 336 -8.46 8.52 -39.30
CA ALA A 336 -9.18 9.48 -38.47
C ALA A 336 -10.60 8.99 -38.11
N ILE A 337 -11.35 8.48 -39.09
CA ILE A 337 -12.69 7.92 -38.87
C ILE A 337 -12.63 6.68 -37.96
N ALA A 338 -11.70 5.75 -38.19
CA ALA A 338 -11.52 4.58 -37.33
C ALA A 338 -11.19 4.99 -35.88
N LYS A 339 -10.36 6.03 -35.70
CA LYS A 339 -10.00 6.57 -34.40
C LYS A 339 -11.17 7.26 -33.71
N ILE A 340 -12.01 8.00 -34.44
CA ILE A 340 -13.26 8.58 -33.95
C ILE A 340 -14.15 7.48 -33.38
N ASN A 341 -14.44 6.42 -34.14
CA ASN A 341 -15.30 5.32 -33.71
C ASN A 341 -14.74 4.63 -32.45
N CYS A 342 -13.42 4.40 -32.41
CA CYS A 342 -12.78 3.80 -31.24
C CYS A 342 -12.91 4.70 -29.99
N TRP A 343 -12.66 6.00 -30.13
CA TRP A 343 -12.79 6.96 -29.03
C TRP A 343 -14.24 7.14 -28.56
N GLU A 344 -15.23 7.09 -29.45
CA GLU A 344 -16.65 7.10 -29.06
C GLU A 344 -17.01 5.88 -28.22
N ASN A 345 -16.60 4.68 -28.66
CA ASN A 345 -16.81 3.46 -27.89
C ASN A 345 -16.12 3.54 -26.52
N LYS A 346 -14.88 4.06 -26.48
CA LYS A 346 -14.13 4.28 -25.24
C LYS A 346 -14.86 5.22 -24.28
N VAL A 347 -15.38 6.35 -24.77
CA VAL A 347 -16.15 7.31 -23.97
C VAL A 347 -17.44 6.69 -23.44
N ASN A 348 -18.14 5.90 -24.24
CA ASN A 348 -19.38 5.22 -23.82
C ASN A 348 -19.12 4.19 -22.71
N GLU A 349 -18.05 3.40 -22.83
CA GLU A 349 -17.65 2.46 -21.77
C GLU A 349 -17.27 3.20 -20.48
N TYR A 350 -16.58 4.33 -20.57
CA TYR A 350 -16.27 5.15 -19.39
C TYR A 350 -17.51 5.74 -18.72
N LYS A 351 -18.49 6.24 -19.48
CA LYS A 351 -19.76 6.70 -18.92
C LYS A 351 -20.49 5.57 -18.20
N LYS A 352 -20.52 4.38 -18.79
CA LYS A 352 -21.11 3.20 -18.15
C LYS A 352 -20.42 2.85 -16.83
N MET A 353 -19.09 2.88 -16.79
CA MET A 353 -18.35 2.65 -15.53
C MET A 353 -18.64 3.71 -14.47
N GLU A 354 -18.74 4.99 -14.85
CA GLU A 354 -19.12 6.07 -13.94
C GLU A 354 -20.54 5.86 -13.38
N ASP A 355 -21.48 5.46 -14.22
CA ASP A 355 -22.87 5.23 -13.81
C ASP A 355 -23.02 3.98 -12.94
N ASP A 356 -22.28 2.90 -13.23
CA ASP A 356 -22.21 1.71 -12.36
C ASP A 356 -21.70 2.08 -10.96
N ILE A 357 -20.67 2.94 -10.87
CA ILE A 357 -20.13 3.39 -9.57
C ILE A 357 -21.12 4.30 -8.84
N LYS A 358 -21.79 5.22 -9.53
CA LYS A 358 -22.88 6.02 -8.92
C LYS A 358 -24.02 5.14 -8.42
N ALA A 359 -24.34 4.06 -9.12
CA ALA A 359 -25.37 3.12 -8.68
C ALA A 359 -24.98 2.39 -7.38
N ILE A 360 -23.68 2.15 -7.15
CA ILE A 360 -23.18 1.63 -5.86
C ILE A 360 -23.43 2.64 -4.74
N ASP A 361 -23.16 3.94 -4.98
CA ASP A 361 -23.45 5.00 -3.99
C ASP A 361 -24.92 5.08 -3.63
N VAL A 362 -25.80 4.99 -4.62
CA VAL A 362 -27.25 5.02 -4.38
C VAL A 362 -27.67 3.78 -3.58
N ARG A 363 -27.20 2.59 -3.96
CA ARG A 363 -27.53 1.32 -3.30
C ARG A 363 -27.08 1.26 -1.85
N TYR A 364 -25.93 1.86 -1.53
CA TYR A 364 -25.33 1.88 -0.21
C TYR A 364 -25.29 3.30 0.40
N SER A 365 -26.29 4.12 0.09
CA SER A 365 -26.38 5.53 0.54
C SER A 365 -26.33 5.69 2.06
N ASN A 366 -26.86 4.70 2.80
CA ASN A 366 -26.85 4.67 4.27
C ASN A 366 -25.66 3.90 4.87
N ASP A 367 -24.81 3.29 4.04
CA ASP A 367 -23.68 2.46 4.46
C ASP A 367 -22.43 2.83 3.66
N LYS A 368 -21.79 3.93 4.09
CA LYS A 368 -20.60 4.48 3.42
C LYS A 368 -19.44 3.48 3.35
N GLU A 369 -19.28 2.64 4.37
CA GLU A 369 -18.22 1.64 4.40
C GLU A 369 -18.44 0.60 3.29
N LYS A 370 -19.64 0.05 3.22
CA LYS A 370 -19.99 -0.93 2.19
C LYS A 370 -19.95 -0.33 0.78
N ALA A 371 -20.34 0.95 0.64
CA ALA A 371 -20.19 1.67 -0.62
C ALA A 371 -18.72 1.71 -1.06
N VAL A 372 -17.79 2.07 -0.18
CA VAL A 372 -16.35 2.11 -0.46
C VAL A 372 -15.84 0.72 -0.84
N GLU A 373 -16.18 -0.31 -0.07
CA GLU A 373 -15.75 -1.69 -0.34
C GLU A 373 -16.21 -2.18 -1.72
N GLU A 374 -17.48 -1.97 -2.06
CA GLU A 374 -18.04 -2.42 -3.34
C GLU A 374 -17.46 -1.63 -4.53
N LYS A 375 -17.17 -0.33 -4.37
CA LYS A 375 -16.46 0.44 -5.39
C LYS A 375 -15.05 -0.08 -5.64
N MET A 376 -14.31 -0.42 -4.58
CA MET A 376 -12.97 -1.00 -4.72
C MET A 376 -13.02 -2.35 -5.42
N LYS A 377 -14.00 -3.21 -5.08
CA LYS A 377 -14.24 -4.48 -5.80
C LYS A 377 -14.54 -4.25 -7.26
N TYR A 378 -15.40 -3.29 -7.59
CA TYR A 378 -15.73 -2.94 -8.98
C TYR A 378 -14.49 -2.44 -9.73
N GLN A 379 -13.67 -1.59 -9.10
CA GLN A 379 -12.43 -1.09 -9.72
C GLN A 379 -11.47 -2.24 -10.08
N VAL A 380 -11.27 -3.19 -9.17
CA VAL A 380 -10.39 -4.35 -9.43
C VAL A 380 -10.96 -5.28 -10.49
N LYS A 381 -12.27 -5.58 -10.45
CA LYS A 381 -12.87 -6.60 -11.31
C LYS A 381 -13.29 -6.10 -12.69
N ASN A 382 -13.73 -4.84 -12.79
CA ASN A 382 -14.40 -4.32 -13.98
C ASN A 382 -13.54 -3.26 -14.67
N ILE A 383 -12.96 -2.33 -13.92
CA ILE A 383 -12.17 -1.23 -14.49
C ILE A 383 -10.78 -1.73 -14.91
N GLY A 384 -10.02 -2.29 -13.97
CA GLY A 384 -8.63 -2.70 -14.20
C GLY A 384 -8.42 -3.53 -15.47
N PRO A 385 -9.19 -4.63 -15.66
CA PRO A 385 -9.08 -5.46 -16.86
C PRO A 385 -9.48 -4.75 -18.16
N LYS A 386 -10.49 -3.86 -18.12
CA LYS A 386 -11.00 -3.17 -19.29
C LYS A 386 -10.12 -2.01 -19.76
N MET A 387 -9.33 -1.40 -18.88
CA MET A 387 -8.45 -0.28 -19.26
C MET A 387 -7.43 -0.68 -20.34
N GLY A 388 -6.96 -1.94 -20.32
CA GLY A 388 -6.06 -2.47 -21.35
C GLY A 388 -6.75 -2.69 -22.71
N THR A 389 -7.99 -3.16 -22.70
CA THR A 389 -8.77 -3.47 -23.92
C THR A 389 -9.33 -2.23 -24.61
N LEU A 390 -9.44 -1.11 -23.90
CA LEU A 390 -9.93 0.17 -24.42
C LEU A 390 -8.83 1.03 -25.07
N ARG A 391 -7.65 0.48 -25.32
CA ARG A 391 -6.58 1.17 -26.04
C ARG A 391 -6.90 1.24 -27.54
N CYS A 392 -7.05 2.46 -28.03
CA CYS A 392 -7.15 2.72 -29.47
C CYS A 392 -5.73 2.72 -30.08
N ASN A 393 -5.24 1.53 -30.43
CA ASN A 393 -4.00 1.36 -31.20
C ASN A 393 -4.33 1.46 -32.69
N LEU A 394 -3.92 2.54 -33.35
CA LEU A 394 -4.02 2.72 -34.80
C LEU A 394 -2.76 3.39 -35.35
#